data_AF-A0A975RJT4-F1
#
_entry.id   AF-A0A975RJT4-F1
#
_cell.length_a   1.000
_cell.length_b   1.000
_cell.length_c   1.000
_cell.angle_alpha   90.00
_cell.angle_beta   90.00
_cell.angle_gamma   90.00
#
_symmetry.space_group_name_H-M   'P 1'
#
loop_
_entity.id
_entity.type
_entity.pdbx_description
1 polymer ?
#
loop_
_entity_poly.entity_id
_entity_poly.type
_entity_poly.pdbx_seq_one_letter_code
_entity_poly.pdbx_strand_id
1 'polypeptide(L)'
;MSWTGESASALQTALQLSNEKFAEKLGIGVRTVASWRQDPSRRPQSEMQQVLDIALERASDAERARFHELTGEPSADMAAADERLAADPHIGAALEWLDRHAHWTPGSARRAVANRVAQVDTQSLHDRGARRSWVRQRDIAATLASYYGSQLGDHGLNTARAGDFAVNTSVLTCEDWLDLDCELRPPYDGLRVASGQPEADLFLDEHAAGRAVQRLAETLSMNTRLVDSPLYRLLSIDIREHQLGGSFGVAQFVHYALTADLLENELVDAVAAGTTAMPLRDRYLPDLRSVLDVGDRLCAGGVLALTAIARPADPYRGDADYLLLVQERSGNVLNAARRLAVIPKGFHQPLTDIRRDAQVGRTLRRELEEELFGRPDIDNTFGEQLAADPMHPSRHSEPMRWLMAEPGRLRMECTGFGLNLVSGNYEFASLIVIEDEEFWARFGGVVEANWESATLRQYSTTDTELIGDLLSDVAWSNEGLFAMTQGLHRLAEIGGERVRIPSIEWEIGQ
;
A
#
# COMPACT_ATOMS: atom_id res chain seq x y z
N MET A 1 -29.93 -12.11 -23.65
CA MET A 1 -31.21 -11.60 -23.10
C MET A 1 -32.37 -12.19 -23.90
N SER A 2 -33.57 -12.33 -23.32
CA SER A 2 -34.80 -12.61 -24.10
C SER A 2 -35.68 -11.36 -24.08
N TRP A 3 -35.91 -10.75 -25.24
CA TRP A 3 -36.66 -9.49 -25.32
C TRP A 3 -38.13 -9.67 -24.93
N THR A 4 -38.67 -8.69 -24.22
CA THR A 4 -40.10 -8.54 -23.91
C THR A 4 -40.60 -7.18 -24.41
N GLY A 5 -41.92 -6.96 -24.41
CA GLY A 5 -42.50 -5.66 -24.75
C GLY A 5 -42.03 -4.56 -23.80
N GLU A 6 -41.80 -4.90 -22.54
CA GLU A 6 -41.22 -4.05 -21.52
C GLU A 6 -39.78 -3.64 -21.86
N SER A 7 -38.89 -4.59 -22.14
CA SER A 7 -37.51 -4.27 -22.48
C SER A 7 -37.38 -3.55 -23.83
N ALA A 8 -38.20 -3.89 -24.82
CA ALA A 8 -38.23 -3.17 -26.10
C ALA A 8 -38.72 -1.71 -25.92
N SER A 9 -39.67 -1.47 -25.00
CA SER A 9 -40.13 -0.12 -24.64
C SER A 9 -39.09 0.65 -23.82
N ALA A 10 -38.32 -0.04 -22.98
CA ALA A 10 -37.20 0.55 -22.26
C ALA A 10 -36.08 0.99 -23.23
N LEU A 11 -35.74 0.17 -24.23
CA LEU A 11 -34.76 0.54 -25.27
C LEU A 11 -35.21 1.76 -26.07
N GLN A 12 -36.49 1.82 -26.45
CA GLN A 12 -37.06 3.00 -27.09
C GLN A 12 -36.88 4.26 -26.24
N THR A 13 -37.18 4.14 -24.94
CA THR A 13 -37.13 5.25 -23.98
C THR A 13 -35.68 5.71 -23.75
N ALA A 14 -34.74 4.78 -23.65
CA ALA A 14 -33.31 5.05 -23.51
C ALA A 14 -32.72 5.79 -24.73
N LEU A 15 -33.17 5.44 -25.93
CA LEU A 15 -32.81 6.11 -27.19
C LEU A 15 -33.56 7.45 -27.40
N GLN A 16 -34.53 7.78 -26.55
CA GLN A 16 -35.37 8.98 -26.64
C GLN A 16 -36.08 9.15 -28.00
N LEU A 17 -36.52 8.04 -28.61
CA LEU A 17 -37.17 8.05 -29.92
C LEU A 17 -38.70 7.93 -29.81
N SER A 18 -39.41 8.65 -30.68
CA SER A 18 -40.86 8.45 -30.86
C SER A 18 -41.14 7.06 -31.47
N ASN A 19 -42.41 6.62 -31.43
CA ASN A 19 -42.78 5.32 -32.01
C ASN A 19 -42.43 5.23 -33.50
N GLU A 20 -42.60 6.31 -34.24
CA GLU A 20 -42.31 6.41 -35.68
C GLU A 20 -40.82 6.29 -35.96
N LYS A 21 -40.00 7.08 -35.23
CA LYS A 21 -38.54 7.07 -35.41
C LYS A 21 -37.90 5.76 -34.95
N PHE A 22 -38.43 5.15 -33.89
CA PHE A 22 -37.95 3.85 -33.43
C PHE A 22 -38.33 2.74 -34.39
N ALA A 23 -39.55 2.76 -34.94
CA ALA A 23 -39.98 1.82 -35.97
C ALA A 23 -39.13 1.94 -37.25
N GLU A 24 -38.83 3.17 -37.68
CA GLU A 24 -37.92 3.43 -38.80
C GLU A 24 -36.51 2.89 -38.53
N LYS A 25 -35.95 3.16 -37.34
CA LYS A 25 -34.61 2.68 -36.93
C LYS A 25 -34.50 1.16 -36.93
N LEU A 26 -35.56 0.46 -36.56
CA LEU A 26 -35.61 -1.02 -36.55
C LEU A 26 -36.06 -1.62 -37.90
N GLY A 27 -36.57 -0.82 -38.84
CA GLY A 27 -37.11 -1.31 -40.12
C GLY A 27 -38.45 -2.05 -39.98
N ILE A 28 -39.29 -1.65 -39.03
CA ILE A 28 -40.53 -2.36 -38.67
C ILE A 28 -41.76 -1.44 -38.72
N GLY A 29 -42.95 -2.01 -38.60
CA GLY A 29 -44.19 -1.22 -38.54
C GLY A 29 -44.40 -0.51 -37.20
N VAL A 30 -44.83 0.75 -37.23
CA VAL A 30 -45.16 1.56 -36.03
C VAL A 30 -46.16 0.87 -35.10
N ARG A 31 -47.10 0.08 -35.66
CA ARG A 31 -48.07 -0.72 -34.88
C ARG A 31 -47.39 -1.79 -34.01
N THR A 32 -46.27 -2.34 -34.47
CA THR A 32 -45.49 -3.33 -33.71
C THR A 32 -44.86 -2.68 -32.48
N VAL A 33 -44.29 -1.49 -32.63
CA VAL A 33 -43.75 -0.71 -31.50
C VAL A 33 -44.85 -0.34 -30.50
N ALA A 34 -46.01 0.14 -31.00
CA ALA A 34 -47.14 0.46 -30.14
C ALA A 34 -47.65 -0.77 -29.36
N SER A 35 -47.58 -1.96 -29.97
CA SER A 35 -48.02 -3.21 -29.33
C SER A 35 -47.16 -3.63 -28.14
N TRP A 36 -45.88 -3.25 -28.09
CA TRP A 36 -44.98 -3.56 -26.97
C TRP A 36 -45.32 -2.76 -25.71
N ARG A 37 -45.76 -1.52 -25.88
CA ARG A 37 -46.27 -0.70 -24.75
C ARG A 37 -47.63 -1.17 -24.25
N GLN A 38 -48.46 -1.73 -25.14
CA GLN A 38 -49.79 -2.25 -24.79
C GLN A 38 -49.73 -3.62 -24.09
N ASP A 39 -48.74 -4.44 -24.43
CA ASP A 39 -48.50 -5.74 -23.80
C ASP A 39 -47.01 -5.89 -23.42
N PRO A 40 -46.63 -5.45 -22.21
CA PRO A 40 -45.24 -5.51 -21.73
C PRO A 40 -44.69 -6.95 -21.64
N SER A 41 -45.55 -7.95 -21.46
CA SER A 41 -45.16 -9.36 -21.34
C SER A 41 -44.88 -10.04 -22.68
N ARG A 42 -45.26 -9.38 -23.79
CA ARG A 42 -45.17 -9.94 -25.14
C ARG A 42 -43.72 -10.21 -25.53
N ARG A 43 -43.45 -11.43 -25.98
CA ARG A 43 -42.13 -11.80 -26.53
C ARG A 43 -42.08 -11.53 -28.04
N PRO A 44 -41.16 -10.70 -28.55
CA PRO A 44 -40.94 -10.55 -29.98
C PRO A 44 -40.48 -11.87 -30.61
N GLN A 45 -40.79 -12.08 -31.89
CA GLN A 45 -40.31 -13.26 -32.64
C GLN A 45 -38.78 -13.20 -32.81
N SER A 46 -38.15 -14.35 -33.08
CA SER A 46 -36.67 -14.50 -33.16
C SER A 46 -35.99 -13.43 -34.02
N GLU A 47 -36.50 -13.16 -35.23
CA GLU A 47 -35.97 -12.13 -36.13
C GLU A 47 -36.00 -10.72 -35.50
N MET A 48 -37.07 -10.41 -34.76
CA MET A 48 -37.21 -9.12 -34.08
C MET A 48 -36.30 -9.00 -32.86
N GLN A 49 -36.04 -10.11 -32.16
CA GLN A 49 -35.07 -10.12 -31.06
C GLN A 49 -33.67 -9.78 -31.58
N GLN A 50 -33.26 -10.36 -32.70
CA GLN A 50 -31.97 -10.04 -33.35
C GLN A 50 -31.87 -8.57 -33.77
N VAL A 51 -32.96 -8.01 -34.31
CA VAL A 51 -33.00 -6.58 -34.69
C VAL A 51 -32.86 -5.66 -33.46
N LEU A 52 -33.48 -6.02 -32.34
CA LEU A 52 -33.36 -5.28 -31.08
C LEU A 52 -31.96 -5.43 -30.46
N ASP A 53 -31.34 -6.61 -30.54
CA ASP A 53 -29.96 -6.84 -30.12
C ASP A 53 -28.98 -5.93 -30.88
N ILE A 54 -29.09 -5.89 -32.22
CA ILE A 54 -28.27 -5.03 -33.07
C ILE A 54 -28.50 -3.55 -32.76
N ALA A 55 -29.75 -3.16 -32.45
CA ALA A 55 -30.08 -1.79 -32.12
C ALA A 55 -29.50 -1.36 -30.76
N LEU A 56 -29.46 -2.26 -29.77
CA LEU A 56 -28.80 -2.05 -28.48
C LEU A 56 -27.28 -2.03 -28.62
N GLU A 57 -26.71 -2.92 -29.43
CA GLU A 57 -25.25 -2.97 -29.70
C GLU A 57 -24.73 -1.69 -30.37
N ARG A 58 -25.53 -1.09 -31.26
CA ARG A 58 -25.21 0.15 -31.97
C ARG A 58 -25.54 1.43 -31.18
N ALA A 59 -26.12 1.31 -29.99
CA ALA A 59 -26.42 2.46 -29.16
C ALA A 59 -25.14 3.04 -28.52
N SER A 60 -25.11 4.36 -28.32
CA SER A 60 -24.02 5.01 -27.59
C SER A 60 -23.96 4.56 -26.13
N ASP A 61 -22.83 4.75 -25.48
CA ASP A 61 -22.63 4.33 -24.07
C ASP A 61 -23.66 4.99 -23.13
N ALA A 62 -23.99 6.26 -23.37
CA ALA A 62 -25.00 6.99 -22.61
C ALA A 62 -26.44 6.46 -22.83
N GLU A 63 -26.74 5.89 -24.00
CA GLU A 63 -28.03 5.24 -24.28
C GLU A 63 -28.10 3.85 -23.65
N ARG A 64 -27.01 3.08 -23.71
CA ARG A 64 -26.91 1.76 -23.07
C ARG A 64 -27.04 1.88 -21.54
N ALA A 65 -26.37 2.84 -20.92
CA ALA A 65 -26.48 3.09 -19.48
C ALA A 65 -27.93 3.37 -19.03
N ARG A 66 -28.65 4.24 -19.77
CA ARG A 66 -30.07 4.54 -19.50
C ARG A 66 -30.98 3.32 -19.71
N PHE A 67 -30.69 2.49 -20.70
CA PHE A 67 -31.43 1.25 -20.92
C PHE A 67 -31.31 0.31 -19.73
N HIS A 68 -30.08 0.08 -19.25
CA HIS A 68 -29.80 -0.76 -18.07
C HIS A 68 -30.45 -0.22 -16.78
N GLU A 69 -30.44 1.10 -16.59
CA GLU A 69 -31.15 1.74 -15.47
C GLU A 69 -32.67 1.49 -15.53
N LEU A 70 -33.27 1.54 -16.73
CA LEU A 70 -34.71 1.35 -16.93
C LEU A 70 -35.15 -0.11 -16.81
N THR A 71 -34.31 -1.08 -17.18
CA THR A 71 -34.63 -2.51 -17.10
C THR A 71 -34.20 -3.16 -15.79
N GLY A 72 -33.37 -2.47 -14.99
CA GLY A 72 -32.72 -3.05 -13.81
C GLY A 72 -31.72 -4.15 -14.17
N GLU A 73 -31.35 -4.28 -15.45
CA GLU A 73 -30.36 -5.24 -15.89
C GLU A 73 -28.95 -4.69 -15.65
N PRO A 74 -28.01 -5.49 -15.13
CA PRO A 74 -26.63 -5.07 -14.98
C PRO A 74 -26.05 -4.72 -16.35
N SER A 75 -25.30 -3.61 -16.42
CA SER A 75 -24.55 -3.27 -17.64
C SER A 75 -23.53 -4.37 -17.96
N ALA A 76 -23.04 -4.42 -19.21
CA ALA A 76 -21.97 -5.35 -19.58
C ALA A 76 -20.74 -5.21 -18.67
N ASP A 77 -20.41 -3.97 -18.27
CA ASP A 77 -19.32 -3.68 -17.33
C ASP A 77 -19.63 -4.16 -15.91
N MET A 78 -20.88 -4.05 -15.44
CA MET A 78 -21.30 -4.63 -14.15
C MET A 78 -21.23 -6.15 -14.16
N ALA A 79 -21.66 -6.80 -15.25
CA ALA A 79 -21.62 -8.26 -15.36
C ALA A 79 -20.17 -8.78 -15.40
N ALA A 80 -19.29 -8.11 -16.14
CA ALA A 80 -17.85 -8.42 -16.17
C ALA A 80 -17.18 -8.14 -14.81
N ALA A 81 -17.56 -7.06 -14.14
CA ALA A 81 -17.10 -6.77 -12.78
C ALA A 81 -17.58 -7.85 -11.80
N ASP A 82 -18.84 -8.26 -11.88
CA ASP A 82 -19.43 -9.29 -11.02
C ASP A 82 -18.79 -10.67 -11.21
N GLU A 83 -18.39 -11.00 -12.45
CA GLU A 83 -17.60 -12.19 -12.75
C GLU A 83 -16.20 -12.11 -12.13
N ARG A 84 -15.52 -10.96 -12.23
CA ARG A 84 -14.21 -10.73 -11.58
C ARG A 84 -14.32 -10.78 -10.05
N LEU A 85 -15.38 -10.22 -9.48
CA LEU A 85 -15.70 -10.28 -8.05
C LEU A 85 -15.92 -11.72 -7.56
N ALA A 86 -16.48 -12.61 -8.39
CA ALA A 86 -16.67 -14.02 -8.05
C ALA A 86 -15.39 -14.85 -8.22
N ALA A 87 -14.48 -14.46 -9.10
CA ALA A 87 -13.30 -15.24 -9.43
C ALA A 87 -12.15 -15.07 -8.42
N ASP A 88 -12.06 -13.93 -7.74
CA ASP A 88 -10.97 -13.62 -6.82
C ASP A 88 -11.37 -13.83 -5.34
N PRO A 89 -10.78 -14.84 -4.64
CA PRO A 89 -11.11 -15.13 -3.25
C PRO A 89 -10.72 -14.01 -2.28
N HIS A 90 -9.67 -13.22 -2.57
CA HIS A 90 -9.25 -12.11 -1.72
C HIS A 90 -10.23 -10.95 -1.81
N ILE A 91 -10.77 -10.70 -3.00
CA ILE A 91 -11.86 -9.73 -3.18
C ILE A 91 -13.14 -10.23 -2.50
N GLY A 92 -13.44 -11.53 -2.58
CA GLY A 92 -14.54 -12.16 -1.83
C GLY A 92 -14.43 -11.90 -0.32
N ALA A 93 -13.27 -12.16 0.28
CA ALA A 93 -12.99 -11.88 1.69
C ALA A 93 -13.18 -10.40 2.04
N ALA A 94 -12.77 -9.48 1.16
CA ALA A 94 -12.97 -8.05 1.34
C ALA A 94 -14.44 -7.63 1.36
N LEU A 95 -15.26 -8.22 0.49
CA LEU A 95 -16.70 -7.93 0.45
C LEU A 95 -17.42 -8.46 1.70
N GLU A 96 -17.09 -9.68 2.14
CA GLU A 96 -17.64 -10.26 3.36
C GLU A 96 -17.24 -9.45 4.60
N TRP A 97 -15.98 -9.01 4.63
CA TRP A 97 -15.48 -8.12 5.68
C TRP A 97 -16.28 -6.81 5.72
N LEU A 98 -16.48 -6.17 4.56
CA LEU A 98 -17.20 -4.91 4.46
C LEU A 98 -18.66 -5.04 4.91
N ASP A 99 -19.37 -6.10 4.48
CA ASP A 99 -20.74 -6.35 4.92
C ASP A 99 -20.83 -6.49 6.45
N ARG A 100 -19.87 -7.19 7.07
CA ARG A 100 -19.83 -7.39 8.53
C ARG A 100 -19.65 -6.08 9.29
N HIS A 101 -18.66 -5.27 8.89
CA HIS A 101 -18.26 -4.07 9.64
C HIS A 101 -19.13 -2.84 9.32
N ALA A 102 -19.82 -2.82 8.19
CA ALA A 102 -20.88 -1.85 7.90
C ALA A 102 -22.27 -2.29 8.40
N HIS A 103 -22.36 -3.47 9.01
CA HIS A 103 -23.61 -4.12 9.43
C HIS A 103 -24.66 -4.22 8.30
N TRP A 104 -24.20 -4.50 7.09
CA TRP A 104 -25.06 -4.72 5.93
C TRP A 104 -25.50 -6.17 5.83
N THR A 105 -26.57 -6.42 5.07
CA THR A 105 -26.97 -7.80 4.76
C THR A 105 -25.94 -8.41 3.80
N PRO A 106 -25.58 -9.70 3.97
CA PRO A 106 -24.60 -10.36 3.10
C PRO A 106 -24.89 -10.18 1.61
N GLY A 107 -23.86 -9.82 0.84
CA GLY A 107 -23.91 -9.50 -0.58
C GLY A 107 -24.24 -8.04 -0.90
N SER A 108 -24.42 -7.17 0.10
CA SER A 108 -24.68 -5.74 -0.13
C SER A 108 -23.44 -5.01 -0.62
N ALA A 109 -22.29 -5.28 -0.01
CA ALA A 109 -20.98 -4.78 -0.44
C ALA A 109 -20.73 -5.13 -1.91
N ARG A 110 -21.01 -6.38 -2.32
CA ARG A 110 -20.85 -6.83 -3.70
C ARG A 110 -21.65 -5.98 -4.68
N ARG A 111 -22.93 -5.75 -4.40
CA ARG A 111 -23.80 -4.88 -5.22
C ARG A 111 -23.29 -3.44 -5.24
N ALA A 112 -22.89 -2.90 -4.09
CA ALA A 112 -22.38 -1.54 -3.98
C ALA A 112 -21.09 -1.34 -4.81
N VAL A 113 -20.16 -2.30 -4.75
CA VAL A 113 -18.91 -2.29 -5.53
C VAL A 113 -19.20 -2.44 -7.02
N ALA A 114 -20.04 -3.41 -7.43
CA ALA A 114 -20.41 -3.57 -8.84
C ALA A 114 -21.06 -2.31 -9.43
N ASN A 115 -21.98 -1.69 -8.68
CA ASN A 115 -22.59 -0.41 -9.07
C ASN A 115 -21.55 0.70 -9.16
N ARG A 116 -20.57 0.74 -8.23
CA ARG A 116 -19.53 1.78 -8.25
C ARG A 116 -18.57 1.60 -9.41
N VAL A 117 -18.16 0.37 -9.74
CA VAL A 117 -17.28 0.08 -10.90
C VAL A 117 -17.88 0.64 -12.18
N ALA A 118 -19.19 0.51 -12.38
CA ALA A 118 -19.89 1.05 -13.55
C ALA A 118 -19.90 2.59 -13.63
N GLN A 119 -19.60 3.28 -12.52
CA GLN A 119 -19.54 4.73 -12.42
C GLN A 119 -18.10 5.28 -12.42
N VAL A 120 -17.09 4.41 -12.32
CA VAL A 120 -15.69 4.83 -12.29
C VAL A 120 -15.26 5.28 -13.68
N ASP A 121 -14.92 6.55 -13.80
CA ASP A 121 -14.21 7.09 -14.96
C ASP A 121 -12.70 6.87 -14.78
N THR A 122 -12.12 6.01 -15.62
CA THR A 122 -10.68 5.70 -15.60
C THR A 122 -9.82 6.92 -15.89
N GLN A 123 -10.30 7.86 -16.72
CA GLN A 123 -9.55 9.10 -16.97
C GLN A 123 -9.48 9.96 -15.71
N SER A 124 -10.60 10.12 -15.00
CA SER A 124 -10.63 10.82 -13.72
C SER A 124 -9.71 10.16 -12.67
N LEU A 125 -9.56 8.83 -12.68
CA LEU A 125 -8.59 8.13 -11.83
C LEU A 125 -7.15 8.47 -12.19
N HIS A 126 -6.81 8.49 -13.48
CA HIS A 126 -5.49 8.89 -13.95
C HIS A 126 -5.17 10.34 -13.59
N ASP A 127 -6.11 11.26 -13.81
CA ASP A 127 -5.93 12.68 -13.47
C ASP A 127 -5.75 12.88 -11.96
N ARG A 128 -6.47 12.11 -11.13
CA ARG A 128 -6.28 12.12 -9.68
C ARG A 128 -4.91 11.56 -9.31
N GLY A 129 -4.46 10.46 -9.93
CA GLY A 129 -3.11 9.93 -9.75
C GLY A 129 -2.03 10.95 -10.10
N ALA A 130 -2.21 11.70 -11.20
CA ALA A 130 -1.30 12.78 -11.60
C ALA A 130 -1.26 13.91 -10.56
N ARG A 131 -2.41 14.35 -10.02
CA ARG A 131 -2.45 15.35 -8.94
C ARG A 131 -1.75 14.86 -7.68
N ARG A 132 -2.00 13.62 -7.27
CA ARG A 132 -1.33 12.99 -6.11
C ARG A 132 0.19 12.94 -6.29
N SER A 133 0.68 12.76 -7.52
CA SER A 133 2.12 12.73 -7.81
C SER A 133 2.84 14.07 -7.59
N TRP A 134 2.10 15.18 -7.52
CA TRP A 134 2.67 16.51 -7.25
C TRP A 134 2.78 16.84 -5.77
N VAL A 135 2.13 16.07 -4.90
CA VAL A 135 2.19 16.26 -3.45
C VAL A 135 3.57 15.88 -2.94
N ARG A 136 4.25 16.83 -2.28
CA ARG A 136 5.60 16.63 -1.75
C ARG A 136 5.54 16.04 -0.36
N GLN A 137 6.59 15.30 0.00
CA GLN A 137 6.77 14.78 1.35
C GLN A 137 6.65 15.85 2.44
N ARG A 138 7.24 17.02 2.20
CA ARG A 138 7.22 18.15 3.15
C ARG A 138 5.82 18.74 3.34
N ASP A 139 4.99 18.74 2.31
CA ASP A 139 3.61 19.23 2.39
C ASP A 139 2.77 18.28 3.26
N ILE A 140 3.01 16.97 3.14
CA ILE A 140 2.41 15.94 4.00
C ILE A 140 2.83 16.15 5.46
N ALA A 141 4.13 16.24 5.73
CA ALA A 141 4.65 16.43 7.08
C ALA A 141 4.10 17.72 7.73
N ALA A 142 4.12 18.84 6.99
CA ALA A 142 3.59 20.12 7.48
C ALA A 142 2.09 20.08 7.75
N THR A 143 1.30 19.43 6.88
CA THR A 143 -0.15 19.29 7.06
C THR A 143 -0.47 18.47 8.32
N LEU A 144 0.25 17.36 8.54
CA LEU A 144 0.05 16.52 9.72
C LEU A 144 0.52 17.20 11.01
N ALA A 145 1.64 17.94 10.97
CA ALA A 145 2.08 18.76 12.09
C ALA A 145 1.03 19.83 12.47
N SER A 146 0.40 20.45 11.46
CA SER A 146 -0.68 21.41 11.72
C SER A 146 -1.96 20.75 12.24
N TYR A 147 -2.25 19.51 11.83
CA TYR A 147 -3.46 18.79 12.25
C TYR A 147 -3.35 18.28 13.69
N TYR A 148 -2.24 17.62 14.01
CA TYR A 148 -2.03 16.97 15.32
C TYR A 148 -1.40 17.89 16.37
N GLY A 149 -0.72 18.96 15.94
CA GLY A 149 0.24 19.68 16.76
C GLY A 149 1.64 19.05 16.67
N SER A 150 2.61 19.68 17.34
CA SER A 150 4.02 19.29 17.29
C SER A 150 4.41 18.21 18.31
N GLN A 151 3.73 18.17 19.47
CA GLN A 151 4.16 17.35 20.60
C GLN A 151 2.99 16.92 21.52
N LEU A 152 3.12 15.72 22.11
CA LEU A 152 2.30 15.25 23.23
C LEU A 152 3.17 14.50 24.25
N GLY A 153 3.38 15.10 25.43
CA GLY A 153 4.31 14.55 26.43
C GLY A 153 5.72 14.50 25.85
N ASP A 154 6.38 13.35 25.95
CA ASP A 154 7.74 13.16 25.40
C ASP A 154 7.74 12.76 23.92
N HIS A 155 6.58 12.70 23.27
CA HIS A 155 6.45 12.29 21.87
C HIS A 155 6.30 13.51 20.96
N GLY A 156 7.11 13.58 19.91
CA GLY A 156 7.07 14.63 18.89
C GLY A 156 7.48 14.13 17.53
N LEU A 157 7.37 14.98 16.50
CA LEU A 157 7.74 14.62 15.14
C LEU A 157 9.26 14.47 15.01
N ASN A 158 9.71 13.38 14.38
CA ASN A 158 11.11 13.21 14.07
C ASN A 158 11.56 14.24 13.02
N THR A 159 12.61 14.94 13.38
CA THR A 159 13.36 15.86 12.51
C THR A 159 14.84 15.48 12.55
N ALA A 160 15.61 15.93 11.58
CA ALA A 160 17.05 15.75 11.57
C ALA A 160 17.76 16.93 10.91
N ARG A 161 18.96 17.27 11.39
CA ARG A 161 19.85 18.24 10.79
C ARG A 161 20.99 17.51 10.09
N ALA A 162 20.99 17.55 8.76
CA ALA A 162 22.01 16.96 7.92
C ALA A 162 22.88 18.08 7.33
N GLY A 163 24.07 18.29 7.90
CA GLY A 163 24.89 19.46 7.59
C GLY A 163 24.13 20.79 7.83
N ASP A 164 23.87 21.52 6.75
CA ASP A 164 23.21 22.84 6.76
C ASP A 164 21.69 22.79 6.49
N PHE A 165 21.12 21.63 6.21
CA PHE A 165 19.69 21.50 5.90
C PHE A 165 18.94 20.71 6.97
N ALA A 166 17.68 21.10 7.16
CA ALA A 166 16.74 20.44 8.05
C ALA A 166 15.85 19.45 7.27
N VAL A 167 15.67 18.29 7.86
CA VAL A 167 14.79 17.20 7.42
C VAL A 167 13.66 17.10 8.42
N ASN A 168 12.42 17.12 7.93
CA ASN A 168 11.23 16.96 8.77
C ASN A 168 10.43 15.78 8.24
N THR A 169 9.96 14.91 9.13
CA THR A 169 9.11 13.76 8.77
C THR A 169 7.78 13.82 9.50
N SER A 170 6.81 13.02 9.03
CA SER A 170 5.55 12.77 9.74
C SER A 170 5.63 11.61 10.73
N VAL A 171 6.82 11.15 11.10
CA VAL A 171 7.00 10.04 12.04
C VAL A 171 7.01 10.59 13.46
N LEU A 172 6.02 10.21 14.27
CA LEU A 172 5.97 10.51 15.70
C LEU A 172 6.90 9.54 16.44
N THR A 173 7.78 10.07 17.29
CA THR A 173 8.76 9.28 18.05
C THR A 173 9.04 9.94 19.42
N CYS A 174 9.89 9.31 20.23
CA CYS A 174 10.45 9.86 21.46
C CYS A 174 11.93 9.44 21.61
N GLU A 175 12.64 10.01 22.58
CA GLU A 175 14.08 9.78 22.78
C GLU A 175 14.41 8.29 22.98
N ASP A 176 13.61 7.57 23.78
CA ASP A 176 13.79 6.13 24.04
C ASP A 176 13.62 5.25 22.78
N TRP A 177 13.05 5.79 21.70
CA TRP A 177 12.80 5.06 20.45
C TRP A 177 13.82 5.35 19.36
N LEU A 178 14.81 6.18 19.61
CA LEU A 178 15.89 6.54 18.68
C LEU A 178 17.22 5.97 19.19
N ASP A 179 18.26 6.01 18.34
CA ASP A 179 19.59 5.46 18.61
C ASP A 179 19.56 4.05 19.23
N LEU A 180 18.63 3.21 18.76
CA LEU A 180 18.32 1.96 19.43
C LEU A 180 19.49 0.98 19.45
N ASP A 181 20.39 1.04 18.44
CA ASP A 181 21.51 0.11 18.28
C ASP A 181 21.12 -1.34 18.63
N CYS A 182 19.94 -1.75 18.19
CA CYS A 182 19.34 -2.98 18.66
C CYS A 182 19.54 -4.06 17.60
N GLU A 183 20.44 -4.99 17.91
CA GLU A 183 20.70 -6.11 17.01
C GLU A 183 19.45 -6.99 16.79
N LEU A 184 19.15 -7.31 15.55
CA LEU A 184 17.94 -8.05 15.16
C LEU A 184 18.11 -9.58 15.26
N ARG A 185 18.50 -10.01 16.46
CA ARG A 185 18.65 -11.41 16.87
C ARG A 185 17.77 -11.73 18.10
N PRO A 186 17.40 -13.01 18.31
CA PRO A 186 16.47 -13.41 19.38
C PRO A 186 16.75 -12.90 20.81
N PRO A 187 18.01 -12.68 21.26
CA PRO A 187 18.25 -12.13 22.59
C PRO A 187 17.76 -10.69 22.80
N TYR A 188 17.68 -9.90 21.73
CA TYR A 188 17.38 -8.46 21.77
C TYR A 188 16.06 -8.12 21.08
N ASP A 189 15.68 -8.90 20.06
CA ASP A 189 14.38 -8.87 19.40
C ASP A 189 13.38 -9.74 20.18
N GLY A 190 12.85 -9.16 21.25
CA GLY A 190 11.98 -9.78 22.25
C GLY A 190 10.49 -9.65 21.97
N LEU A 191 10.08 -9.17 20.79
CA LEU A 191 8.69 -9.01 20.37
C LEU A 191 7.94 -10.35 20.31
N ARG A 192 6.67 -10.37 20.72
CA ARG A 192 5.88 -11.61 20.88
C ARG A 192 4.45 -11.45 20.39
N VAL A 193 3.80 -12.56 20.04
CA VAL A 193 2.36 -12.57 19.80
C VAL A 193 1.58 -12.87 21.07
N ALA A 194 0.69 -11.95 21.46
CA ALA A 194 -0.24 -12.13 22.56
C ALA A 194 -1.28 -13.21 22.21
N SER A 195 -1.60 -14.10 23.16
CA SER A 195 -2.66 -15.10 22.98
C SER A 195 -4.05 -14.49 23.20
N GLY A 196 -4.97 -14.70 22.26
CA GLY A 196 -6.42 -14.56 22.54
C GLY A 196 -6.93 -13.14 22.67
N GLN A 197 -6.27 -12.16 22.06
CA GLN A 197 -6.81 -10.80 21.88
C GLN A 197 -7.59 -10.80 20.55
N PRO A 198 -8.95 -10.89 20.57
CA PRO A 198 -9.73 -10.71 19.36
C PRO A 198 -9.50 -9.30 18.83
N GLU A 199 -9.68 -9.13 17.54
CA GLU A 199 -9.65 -7.80 16.95
C GLU A 199 -10.80 -6.95 17.51
N ALA A 200 -10.53 -5.66 17.73
CA ALA A 200 -11.56 -4.72 18.16
C ALA A 200 -12.67 -4.66 17.11
N ASP A 201 -13.93 -4.66 17.56
CA ASP A 201 -15.07 -4.56 16.65
C ASP A 201 -15.09 -3.17 16.01
N LEU A 202 -14.72 -3.10 14.74
CA LEU A 202 -14.63 -1.85 13.99
C LEU A 202 -15.96 -1.56 13.29
N PHE A 203 -16.62 -0.46 13.65
CA PHE A 203 -17.83 -0.03 12.94
C PHE A 203 -17.52 0.97 11.82
N LEU A 204 -17.90 0.60 10.59
CA LEU A 204 -17.89 1.49 9.42
C LEU A 204 -19.24 2.19 9.28
N ASP A 205 -19.23 3.51 9.47
CA ASP A 205 -20.38 4.33 9.11
C ASP A 205 -20.57 4.41 7.59
N GLU A 206 -21.68 5.01 7.15
CA GLU A 206 -22.02 5.12 5.73
C GLU A 206 -20.91 5.80 4.91
N HIS A 207 -20.23 6.81 5.48
CA HIS A 207 -19.14 7.50 4.79
C HIS A 207 -17.93 6.59 4.64
N ALA A 208 -17.46 5.97 5.72
CA ALA A 208 -16.31 5.08 5.70
C ALA A 208 -16.56 3.84 4.81
N ALA A 209 -17.74 3.22 4.93
CA ALA A 209 -18.14 2.12 4.07
C ALA A 209 -18.17 2.55 2.60
N GLY A 210 -18.69 3.75 2.29
CA GLY A 210 -18.66 4.30 0.94
C GLY A 210 -17.25 4.51 0.37
N ARG A 211 -16.29 4.89 1.21
CA ARG A 211 -14.86 5.02 0.82
C ARG A 211 -14.19 3.67 0.62
N ALA A 212 -14.52 2.66 1.43
CA ALA A 212 -14.07 1.28 1.23
C ALA A 212 -14.63 0.68 -0.08
N VAL A 213 -15.93 0.90 -0.37
CA VAL A 213 -16.54 0.52 -1.66
C VAL A 213 -15.81 1.17 -2.84
N GLN A 214 -15.51 2.47 -2.73
CA GLN A 214 -14.76 3.18 -3.77
C GLN A 214 -13.38 2.56 -3.98
N ARG A 215 -12.65 2.24 -2.91
CA ARG A 215 -11.32 1.62 -2.99
C ARG A 215 -11.35 0.28 -3.72
N LEU A 216 -12.30 -0.59 -3.38
CA LEU A 216 -12.46 -1.89 -4.06
C LEU A 216 -12.84 -1.71 -5.54
N ALA A 217 -13.73 -0.77 -5.85
CA ALA A 217 -14.10 -0.49 -7.23
C ALA A 217 -12.90 -0.01 -8.06
N GLU A 218 -12.08 0.88 -7.52
CA GLU A 218 -10.87 1.37 -8.19
C GLU A 218 -9.84 0.27 -8.41
N THR A 219 -9.61 -0.59 -7.41
CA THR A 219 -8.74 -1.77 -7.51
C THR A 219 -9.17 -2.65 -8.70
N LEU A 220 -10.47 -2.90 -8.85
CA LEU A 220 -11.01 -3.68 -9.96
C LEU A 220 -10.88 -2.94 -11.30
N SER A 221 -11.29 -1.69 -11.37
CA SER A 221 -11.23 -0.90 -12.62
C SER A 221 -9.81 -0.76 -13.17
N MET A 222 -8.82 -0.68 -12.27
CA MET A 222 -7.40 -0.54 -12.62
C MET A 222 -6.66 -1.87 -12.71
N ASN A 223 -7.36 -2.99 -12.52
CA ASN A 223 -6.80 -4.35 -12.47
C ASN A 223 -5.60 -4.48 -11.51
N THR A 224 -5.67 -3.77 -10.38
CA THR A 224 -4.70 -3.89 -9.30
C THR A 224 -5.03 -5.13 -8.48
N ARG A 225 -4.00 -5.89 -8.09
CA ARG A 225 -4.18 -7.07 -7.24
C ARG A 225 -4.32 -6.63 -5.78
N LEU A 226 -5.34 -7.15 -5.10
CA LEU A 226 -5.48 -7.06 -3.64
C LEU A 226 -5.35 -8.47 -3.10
N VAL A 227 -4.33 -8.71 -2.28
CA VAL A 227 -4.10 -10.01 -1.63
C VAL A 227 -4.38 -9.81 -0.15
N ASP A 228 -5.42 -10.48 0.33
CA ASP A 228 -5.68 -10.56 1.76
C ASP A 228 -4.73 -11.57 2.40
N SER A 229 -3.92 -11.12 3.36
CA SER A 229 -2.92 -11.93 4.07
C SER A 229 -2.81 -11.46 5.51
N PRO A 230 -2.41 -12.33 6.45
CA PRO A 230 -2.30 -11.93 7.85
C PRO A 230 -1.22 -10.86 8.06
N LEU A 231 -1.46 -9.92 8.98
CA LEU A 231 -0.51 -8.90 9.41
C LEU A 231 -0.32 -8.94 10.93
N TYR A 232 0.84 -8.52 11.41
CA TYR A 232 0.99 -8.21 12.83
C TYR A 232 0.38 -6.84 13.14
N ARG A 233 -0.49 -6.81 14.15
CA ARG A 233 -1.08 -5.60 14.73
C ARG A 233 -0.40 -5.31 16.06
N LEU A 234 0.24 -4.16 16.23
CA LEU A 234 0.91 -3.80 17.47
C LEU A 234 -0.11 -3.55 18.59
N LEU A 235 0.11 -4.16 19.75
CA LEU A 235 -0.77 -4.06 20.92
C LEU A 235 -0.11 -3.30 22.08
N SER A 236 1.22 -3.32 22.15
CA SER A 236 1.99 -2.68 23.21
C SER A 236 3.42 -2.45 22.74
N ILE A 237 4.03 -1.35 23.19
CA ILE A 237 5.40 -0.94 22.89
C ILE A 237 6.22 -1.04 24.18
N ASP A 238 7.37 -1.71 24.12
CA ASP A 238 8.39 -1.75 25.18
C ASP A 238 9.77 -1.69 24.51
N ILE A 239 10.05 -0.55 23.86
CA ILE A 239 11.24 -0.33 23.05
C ILE A 239 12.16 0.63 23.79
N ARG A 240 13.46 0.30 23.78
CA ARG A 240 14.54 1.09 24.36
C ARG A 240 15.86 0.70 23.71
N GLU A 241 16.91 1.45 23.99
CA GLU A 241 18.28 1.14 23.57
C GLU A 241 18.61 -0.34 23.82
N HIS A 242 19.13 -0.99 22.78
CA HIS A 242 19.51 -2.41 22.68
C HIS A 242 18.40 -3.44 22.92
N GLN A 243 17.12 -3.04 22.95
CA GLN A 243 16.02 -3.98 23.16
C GLN A 243 14.73 -3.59 22.42
N LEU A 244 14.23 -4.53 21.60
CA LEU A 244 12.86 -4.47 21.07
C LEU A 244 11.95 -5.35 21.93
N GLY A 245 11.02 -4.73 22.63
CA GLY A 245 9.96 -5.39 23.38
C GLY A 245 8.59 -4.89 22.96
N GLY A 246 7.56 -5.61 23.40
CA GLY A 246 6.17 -5.33 23.05
C GLY A 246 5.42 -6.58 22.64
N SER A 247 4.21 -6.39 22.13
CA SER A 247 3.37 -7.50 21.72
C SER A 247 2.52 -7.18 20.52
N PHE A 248 2.23 -8.23 19.75
CA PHE A 248 1.40 -8.19 18.55
C PHE A 248 0.16 -9.06 18.71
N GLY A 249 -0.92 -8.66 18.07
CA GLY A 249 -2.02 -9.51 17.63
C GLY A 249 -1.85 -9.83 16.14
N VAL A 250 -2.80 -10.58 15.58
CA VAL A 250 -2.87 -10.85 14.13
C VAL A 250 -4.15 -10.22 13.59
N ALA A 251 -4.03 -9.47 12.51
CA ALA A 251 -5.14 -8.91 11.74
C ALA A 251 -5.04 -9.38 10.27
N GLN A 252 -6.00 -9.00 9.44
CA GLN A 252 -5.96 -9.29 7.99
C GLN A 252 -5.64 -8.02 7.20
N PHE A 253 -4.89 -8.15 6.11
CA PHE A 253 -4.49 -7.03 5.25
C PHE A 253 -5.69 -6.24 4.73
N VAL A 254 -6.83 -6.90 4.48
CA VAL A 254 -8.05 -6.23 4.03
C VAL A 254 -8.60 -5.23 5.05
N HIS A 255 -8.40 -5.46 6.34
CA HIS A 255 -8.77 -4.49 7.37
C HIS A 255 -7.93 -3.23 7.20
N TYR A 256 -6.61 -3.38 6.98
CA TYR A 256 -5.71 -2.25 6.72
C TYR A 256 -6.08 -1.51 5.43
N ALA A 257 -6.26 -2.24 4.33
CA ALA A 257 -6.53 -1.69 3.00
C ALA A 257 -7.85 -0.90 2.92
N LEU A 258 -8.84 -1.26 3.73
CA LEU A 258 -10.15 -0.61 3.77
C LEU A 258 -10.32 0.37 4.94
N THR A 259 -9.26 0.64 5.71
CA THR A 259 -9.28 1.59 6.83
C THR A 259 -8.06 2.51 6.81
N ALA A 260 -6.93 2.10 7.40
CA ALA A 260 -5.73 2.92 7.55
C ALA A 260 -5.13 3.36 6.21
N ASP A 261 -5.19 2.52 5.16
CA ASP A 261 -4.77 2.91 3.80
C ASP A 261 -5.66 4.04 3.21
N LEU A 262 -6.91 4.14 3.65
CA LEU A 262 -7.81 5.23 3.24
C LEU A 262 -7.42 6.57 3.86
N LEU A 263 -6.76 6.56 5.03
CA LEU A 263 -6.26 7.78 5.69
C LEU A 263 -5.11 8.43 4.90
N GLU A 264 -4.24 7.63 4.29
CA GLU A 264 -3.20 8.15 3.39
C GLU A 264 -3.85 8.78 2.15
N ASN A 265 -4.78 8.06 1.51
CA ASN A 265 -5.45 8.56 0.32
C ASN A 265 -6.22 9.88 0.60
N GLU A 266 -6.94 9.95 1.71
CA GLU A 266 -7.64 11.16 2.14
C GLU A 266 -6.68 12.33 2.39
N LEU A 267 -5.56 12.08 3.09
CA LEU A 267 -4.55 13.09 3.34
C LEU A 267 -3.93 13.63 2.05
N VAL A 268 -3.50 12.74 1.14
CA VAL A 268 -2.88 13.16 -0.13
C VAL A 268 -3.89 13.92 -0.98
N ASP A 269 -5.16 13.49 -1.03
CA ASP A 269 -6.22 14.22 -1.73
C ASP A 269 -6.49 15.59 -1.09
N ALA A 270 -6.46 15.67 0.25
CA ALA A 270 -6.65 16.92 0.97
C ALA A 270 -5.54 17.93 0.68
N VAL A 271 -4.27 17.48 0.72
CA VAL A 271 -3.11 18.31 0.38
C VAL A 271 -3.17 18.75 -1.09
N ALA A 272 -3.46 17.83 -2.02
CA ALA A 272 -3.56 18.15 -3.44
C ALA A 272 -4.66 19.17 -3.75
N ALA A 273 -5.77 19.13 -2.99
CA ALA A 273 -6.89 20.06 -3.14
C ALA A 273 -6.76 21.34 -2.29
N GLY A 274 -5.74 21.44 -1.43
CA GLY A 274 -5.57 22.56 -0.50
C GLY A 274 -6.68 22.67 0.55
N THR A 275 -7.25 21.54 0.97
CA THR A 275 -8.29 21.47 2.01
C THR A 275 -7.72 20.85 3.29
N THR A 276 -8.33 21.18 4.44
CA THR A 276 -7.99 20.62 5.75
C THR A 276 -9.01 19.57 6.23
N ALA A 277 -10.10 19.37 5.48
CA ALA A 277 -11.14 18.43 5.86
C ALA A 277 -10.69 16.98 5.64
N MET A 278 -10.58 16.21 6.72
CA MET A 278 -10.16 14.80 6.70
C MET A 278 -11.11 13.97 7.58
N PRO A 279 -12.37 13.75 7.14
CA PRO A 279 -13.40 13.12 7.98
C PRO A 279 -13.08 11.67 8.38
N LEU A 280 -12.37 10.88 7.56
CA LEU A 280 -11.92 9.55 8.00
C LEU A 280 -10.87 9.66 9.10
N ARG A 281 -9.93 10.61 8.98
CA ARG A 281 -8.94 10.87 10.02
C ARG A 281 -9.56 11.38 11.31
N ASP A 282 -10.51 12.32 11.23
CA ASP A 282 -11.27 12.83 12.38
C ASP A 282 -11.99 11.70 13.13
N ARG A 283 -12.32 10.61 12.45
CA ARG A 283 -12.97 9.44 13.03
C ARG A 283 -11.97 8.43 13.62
N TYR A 284 -10.95 8.05 12.86
CA TYR A 284 -10.09 6.91 13.21
C TYR A 284 -8.79 7.29 13.92
N LEU A 285 -8.31 8.52 13.71
CA LEU A 285 -7.04 8.97 14.24
C LEU A 285 -7.08 10.50 14.55
N PRO A 286 -8.02 10.98 15.38
CA PRO A 286 -8.30 12.41 15.54
C PRO A 286 -7.18 13.21 16.23
N ASP A 287 -6.38 12.56 17.08
CA ASP A 287 -5.38 13.24 17.90
C ASP A 287 -4.17 12.34 18.22
N LEU A 288 -3.11 12.93 18.79
CA LEU A 288 -1.90 12.18 19.15
C LEU A 288 -2.14 11.12 20.24
N ARG A 289 -3.20 11.23 21.06
CA ARG A 289 -3.54 10.18 22.04
C ARG A 289 -4.03 8.93 21.32
N SER A 290 -4.90 9.09 20.33
CA SER A 290 -5.35 7.99 19.48
C SER A 290 -4.22 7.35 18.68
N VAL A 291 -3.20 8.14 18.29
CA VAL A 291 -1.98 7.61 17.65
C VAL A 291 -1.20 6.72 18.62
N LEU A 292 -0.96 7.18 19.84
CA LEU A 292 -0.17 6.43 20.83
C LEU A 292 -0.91 5.21 21.41
N ASP A 293 -2.24 5.19 21.35
CA ASP A 293 -3.06 4.06 21.80
C ASP A 293 -3.08 2.93 20.75
N VAL A 294 -1.93 2.28 20.58
CA VAL A 294 -1.74 1.22 19.57
C VAL A 294 -2.62 -0.01 19.83
N GLY A 295 -2.96 -0.29 21.09
CA GLY A 295 -3.74 -1.45 21.51
C GLY A 295 -5.20 -1.41 21.07
N ASP A 296 -5.79 -0.22 21.03
CA ASP A 296 -7.22 -0.01 20.75
C ASP A 296 -7.54 0.29 19.27
N ARG A 297 -6.54 0.18 18.38
CA ARG A 297 -6.73 0.37 16.93
C ARG A 297 -5.98 -0.64 16.09
N LEU A 298 -6.29 -0.65 14.79
CA LEU A 298 -5.47 -1.32 13.79
C LEU A 298 -4.16 -0.55 13.57
N CYS A 299 -3.10 -0.96 14.27
CA CYS A 299 -1.74 -0.47 14.07
C CYS A 299 -0.92 -1.58 13.39
N ALA A 300 -1.00 -1.66 12.06
CA ALA A 300 -0.38 -2.71 11.26
C ALA A 300 0.72 -2.12 10.37
N GLY A 301 1.92 -2.06 10.93
CA GLY A 301 3.09 -1.40 10.35
C GLY A 301 4.12 -2.36 9.78
N GLY A 302 5.29 -1.80 9.49
CA GLY A 302 6.31 -2.47 8.72
C GLY A 302 7.72 -2.36 9.27
N VAL A 303 8.61 -2.98 8.52
CA VAL A 303 10.05 -2.90 8.66
C VAL A 303 10.61 -2.30 7.40
N LEU A 304 11.65 -1.49 7.55
CA LEU A 304 12.36 -0.91 6.41
C LEU A 304 13.80 -0.65 6.81
N ALA A 305 14.72 -0.95 5.90
CA ALA A 305 16.14 -0.87 6.21
C ALA A 305 16.93 -0.12 5.13
N LEU A 306 17.86 0.72 5.58
CA LEU A 306 18.96 1.17 4.73
C LEU A 306 19.92 0.00 4.55
N THR A 307 20.16 -0.42 3.30
CA THR A 307 21.17 -1.43 2.98
C THR A 307 22.48 -0.76 2.56
N ALA A 308 23.56 -1.05 3.28
CA ALA A 308 24.92 -0.60 3.04
C ALA A 308 25.83 -1.81 2.73
N ILE A 309 26.51 -1.79 1.58
CA ILE A 309 27.33 -2.92 1.11
C ILE A 309 28.78 -2.47 0.98
N ALA A 310 29.68 -3.07 1.74
CA ALA A 310 31.10 -2.74 1.69
C ALA A 310 31.67 -3.04 0.30
N ARG A 311 32.44 -2.10 -0.24
CA ARG A 311 33.22 -2.30 -1.46
C ARG A 311 34.68 -1.90 -1.23
N PRO A 312 35.64 -2.62 -1.82
CA PRO A 312 37.03 -2.22 -1.75
C PRO A 312 37.26 -0.97 -2.60
N ALA A 313 38.41 -0.32 -2.37
CA ALA A 313 38.88 0.75 -3.25
C ALA A 313 38.99 0.23 -4.69
N ASP A 314 38.58 1.06 -5.64
CA ASP A 314 38.52 0.73 -7.06
C ASP A 314 39.04 1.90 -7.90
N PRO A 315 39.84 1.67 -8.96
CA PRO A 315 40.45 2.75 -9.74
C PRO A 315 39.46 3.72 -10.39
N TYR A 316 38.19 3.33 -10.57
CA TYR A 316 37.16 4.15 -11.20
C TYR A 316 36.18 4.75 -10.19
N ARG A 317 35.95 4.09 -9.05
CA ARG A 317 35.10 4.60 -7.96
C ARG A 317 35.84 5.43 -6.92
N GLY A 318 37.12 5.18 -6.68
CA GLY A 318 37.91 5.82 -5.63
C GLY A 318 38.16 4.92 -4.42
N ASP A 319 38.18 5.52 -3.23
CA ASP A 319 38.47 4.85 -1.96
C ASP A 319 37.43 3.77 -1.62
N ALA A 320 37.74 2.94 -0.63
CA ALA A 320 36.81 1.96 -0.09
C ALA A 320 35.58 2.66 0.51
N ASP A 321 34.39 2.13 0.25
CA ASP A 321 33.12 2.76 0.64
C ASP A 321 32.06 1.73 1.03
N TYR A 322 30.89 2.23 1.44
CA TYR A 322 29.65 1.48 1.40
C TYR A 322 28.81 1.97 0.21
N LEU A 323 28.35 1.01 -0.59
CA LEU A 323 27.28 1.22 -1.56
C LEU A 323 25.94 1.25 -0.81
N LEU A 324 25.20 2.34 -0.96
CA LEU A 324 23.82 2.45 -0.53
C LEU A 324 22.87 2.19 -1.70
N LEU A 325 21.80 1.47 -1.42
CA LEU A 325 20.73 1.18 -2.38
C LEU A 325 19.47 1.95 -1.99
N VAL A 326 18.91 2.71 -2.94
CA VAL A 326 17.66 3.45 -2.78
C VAL A 326 16.72 3.07 -3.91
N GLN A 327 15.50 2.69 -3.54
CA GLN A 327 14.47 2.33 -4.49
C GLN A 327 13.67 3.58 -4.89
N GLU A 328 13.44 3.75 -6.18
CA GLU A 328 12.49 4.72 -6.74
C GLU A 328 11.28 3.99 -7.31
N ARG A 329 10.10 4.19 -6.72
CA ARG A 329 8.86 3.55 -7.17
C ARG A 329 8.37 4.14 -8.49
N SER A 330 7.90 3.27 -9.39
CA SER A 330 7.40 3.67 -10.70
C SER A 330 6.10 4.47 -10.66
N GLY A 331 5.84 5.22 -11.73
CA GLY A 331 4.60 6.00 -11.92
C GLY A 331 3.33 5.20 -12.16
N ASN A 332 3.39 3.86 -12.22
CA ASN A 332 2.27 3.01 -12.65
C ASN A 332 1.41 2.47 -11.49
N VAL A 333 1.78 2.74 -10.22
CA VAL A 333 0.98 2.36 -9.05
C VAL A 333 0.18 3.57 -8.56
N LEU A 334 -1.12 3.33 -8.33
CA LEU A 334 -2.18 4.32 -8.07
C LEU A 334 -1.90 5.40 -7.01
N ASN A 335 -0.87 5.26 -6.16
CA ASN A 335 -0.64 6.13 -5.01
C ASN A 335 0.78 6.70 -4.85
N ALA A 336 1.77 6.37 -5.70
CA ALA A 336 3.16 6.70 -5.36
C ALA A 336 4.10 6.90 -6.57
N ALA A 337 3.70 7.70 -7.55
CA ALA A 337 4.58 8.00 -8.67
C ALA A 337 5.88 8.68 -8.18
N ARG A 338 7.03 8.01 -8.46
CA ARG A 338 8.40 8.48 -8.19
C ARG A 338 8.76 8.69 -6.71
N ARG A 339 8.18 7.92 -5.78
CA ARG A 339 8.60 8.02 -4.37
C ARG A 339 9.92 7.28 -4.11
N LEU A 340 10.83 7.93 -3.37
CA LEU A 340 12.06 7.33 -2.86
C LEU A 340 11.80 6.57 -1.56
N ALA A 341 12.44 5.42 -1.41
CA ALA A 341 12.42 4.60 -0.20
C ALA A 341 13.75 3.86 -0.04
N VAL A 342 14.11 3.58 1.22
CA VAL A 342 15.16 2.60 1.50
C VAL A 342 14.67 1.18 1.14
N ILE A 343 15.61 0.25 0.94
CA ILE A 343 15.32 -1.12 0.55
C ILE A 343 16.21 -2.07 1.38
N PRO A 344 15.67 -3.17 1.95
CA PRO A 344 14.29 -3.66 1.80
C PRO A 344 13.23 -2.90 2.61
N LYS A 345 11.96 -3.02 2.19
CA LYS A 345 10.78 -2.53 2.92
C LYS A 345 9.63 -3.53 2.80
N GLY A 346 8.96 -3.81 3.91
CA GLY A 346 7.76 -4.64 3.88
C GLY A 346 6.87 -4.52 5.11
N PHE A 347 5.65 -5.03 4.99
CA PHE A 347 4.78 -5.18 6.16
C PHE A 347 5.34 -6.24 7.10
N HIS A 348 5.16 -6.01 8.40
CA HIS A 348 5.49 -7.02 9.39
C HIS A 348 4.35 -8.04 9.45
N GLN A 349 4.63 -9.26 9.00
CA GLN A 349 3.61 -10.29 8.80
C GLN A 349 4.15 -11.69 9.13
N PRO A 350 3.29 -12.60 9.62
CA PRO A 350 3.66 -13.98 9.82
C PRO A 350 3.85 -14.72 8.49
N LEU A 351 4.77 -15.68 8.46
CA LEU A 351 4.79 -16.72 7.44
C LEU A 351 3.95 -17.90 7.96
N THR A 352 4.61 -19.01 8.32
CA THR A 352 3.97 -20.22 8.82
C THR A 352 3.95 -20.30 10.35
N ASP A 353 4.97 -19.76 11.03
CA ASP A 353 5.08 -19.79 12.50
C ASP A 353 4.75 -18.41 13.08
N ILE A 354 3.46 -18.16 13.26
CA ILE A 354 2.90 -16.90 13.78
C ILE A 354 3.62 -16.41 15.04
N ARG A 355 4.13 -17.28 15.92
CA ARG A 355 4.77 -16.82 17.15
C ARG A 355 6.24 -16.49 16.95
N ARG A 356 6.97 -17.31 16.19
CA ARG A 356 8.39 -17.09 15.94
C ARG A 356 8.63 -15.98 14.93
N ASP A 357 7.71 -15.80 13.98
CA ASP A 357 7.82 -14.78 12.93
C ASP A 357 7.56 -13.35 13.43
N ALA A 358 7.21 -13.18 14.71
CA ALA A 358 6.98 -11.87 15.31
C ALA A 358 8.25 -11.01 15.47
N GLN A 359 9.43 -11.61 15.32
CA GLN A 359 10.72 -10.92 15.35
C GLN A 359 10.92 -10.09 14.09
N VAL A 360 11.20 -8.80 14.25
CA VAL A 360 11.51 -7.84 13.17
C VAL A 360 12.64 -8.35 12.27
N GLY A 361 13.68 -8.95 12.88
CA GLY A 361 14.79 -9.51 12.12
C GLY A 361 14.40 -10.63 11.16
N ARG A 362 13.34 -11.39 11.44
CA ARG A 362 12.85 -12.43 10.52
C ARG A 362 12.19 -11.83 9.29
N THR A 363 11.36 -10.82 9.48
CA THR A 363 10.73 -10.08 8.38
C THR A 363 11.77 -9.46 7.48
N LEU A 364 12.77 -8.75 8.03
CA LEU A 364 13.81 -8.14 7.17
C LEU A 364 14.66 -9.16 6.41
N ARG A 365 14.94 -10.35 6.97
CA ARG A 365 15.64 -11.42 6.22
C ARG A 365 14.79 -11.97 5.07
N ARG A 366 13.47 -12.05 5.27
CA ARG A 366 12.53 -12.42 4.21
C ARG A 366 12.52 -11.35 3.13
N GLU A 367 12.33 -10.08 3.49
CA GLU A 367 12.31 -8.98 2.53
C GLU A 367 13.64 -8.85 1.76
N LEU A 368 14.78 -9.12 2.40
CA LEU A 368 16.09 -9.15 1.74
C LEU A 368 16.13 -10.23 0.63
N GLU A 369 15.57 -11.42 0.88
CA GLU A 369 15.47 -12.48 -0.13
C GLU A 369 14.50 -12.13 -1.26
N GLU A 370 13.36 -11.51 -0.94
CA GLU A 370 12.32 -11.16 -1.91
C GLU A 370 12.72 -9.98 -2.81
N GLU A 371 13.13 -8.88 -2.19
CA GLU A 371 13.33 -7.59 -2.86
C GLU A 371 14.73 -7.41 -3.44
N LEU A 372 15.77 -8.01 -2.84
CA LEU A 372 17.15 -7.88 -3.31
C LEU A 372 17.68 -9.14 -4.00
N PHE A 373 17.27 -10.34 -3.61
CA PHE A 373 17.85 -11.58 -4.15
C PHE A 373 16.93 -12.36 -5.10
N GLY A 374 15.78 -11.78 -5.46
CA GLY A 374 14.95 -12.27 -6.56
C GLY A 374 14.18 -13.56 -6.26
N ARG A 375 13.80 -13.81 -5.00
CA ARG A 375 12.85 -14.89 -4.62
C ARG A 375 11.44 -14.32 -4.36
N PRO A 376 10.60 -14.09 -5.38
CA PRO A 376 9.26 -13.53 -5.18
C PRO A 376 8.28 -14.48 -4.46
N ASP A 377 8.56 -15.78 -4.41
CA ASP A 377 7.65 -16.81 -3.86
C ASP A 377 7.72 -17.00 -2.33
N ILE A 378 8.22 -16.01 -1.58
CA ILE A 378 8.35 -16.14 -0.11
C ILE A 378 7.15 -15.55 0.62
N ASP A 379 6.45 -14.58 0.05
CA ASP A 379 5.22 -14.07 0.63
C ASP A 379 3.95 -14.66 -0.04
N ASN A 380 2.86 -14.71 0.71
CA ASN A 380 1.54 -15.19 0.26
C ASN A 380 0.95 -14.33 -0.88
N THR A 381 1.58 -13.19 -1.18
CA THR A 381 1.20 -12.24 -2.23
C THR A 381 1.15 -12.87 -3.63
N PHE A 382 1.97 -13.89 -3.93
CA PHE A 382 2.03 -14.47 -5.28
C PHE A 382 1.38 -15.87 -5.43
N GLY A 383 0.97 -16.53 -4.34
CA GLY A 383 0.24 -17.80 -4.39
C GLY A 383 0.02 -18.45 -3.01
N GLU A 384 -0.70 -19.57 -2.98
CA GLU A 384 -0.81 -20.39 -1.76
C GLU A 384 0.58 -20.88 -1.34
N GLN A 385 1.08 -20.43 -0.19
CA GLN A 385 2.37 -20.84 0.33
C GLN A 385 2.28 -22.31 0.80
N LEU A 386 2.74 -23.22 -0.07
CA LEU A 386 2.69 -24.68 0.17
C LEU A 386 3.83 -25.20 1.06
N ALA A 387 4.81 -24.36 1.42
CA ALA A 387 6.01 -24.77 2.16
C ALA A 387 5.83 -24.56 3.67
N ALA A 388 6.10 -25.60 4.46
CA ALA A 388 6.02 -25.53 5.93
C ALA A 388 7.12 -24.66 6.58
N ASP A 389 8.24 -24.44 5.89
CA ASP A 389 9.30 -23.50 6.28
C ASP A 389 9.86 -22.80 5.03
N PRO A 390 9.26 -21.66 4.62
CA PRO A 390 9.65 -20.92 3.43
C PRO A 390 11.10 -20.38 3.47
N MET A 391 11.61 -20.15 4.70
CA MET A 391 12.96 -19.66 4.99
C MET A 391 13.90 -20.78 5.48
N HIS A 392 13.59 -22.04 5.13
CA HIS A 392 14.50 -23.15 5.41
C HIS A 392 15.86 -22.92 4.71
N PRO A 393 17.02 -23.18 5.35
CA PRO A 393 18.33 -22.90 4.77
C PRO A 393 18.60 -23.52 3.39
N SER A 394 17.97 -24.66 3.07
CA SER A 394 18.10 -25.30 1.75
C SER A 394 17.34 -24.60 0.62
N ARG A 395 16.47 -23.63 0.95
CA ARG A 395 15.69 -22.83 0.00
C ARG A 395 16.27 -21.43 -0.21
N HIS A 396 17.24 -21.02 0.60
CA HIS A 396 17.87 -19.72 0.47
C HIS A 396 18.54 -19.53 -0.89
N SER A 397 18.46 -18.31 -1.42
CA SER A 397 19.22 -17.92 -2.59
C SER A 397 20.73 -18.06 -2.34
N GLU A 398 21.53 -18.05 -3.39
CA GLU A 398 22.99 -18.11 -3.25
C GLU A 398 23.56 -16.93 -2.44
N PRO A 399 23.16 -15.66 -2.67
CA PRO A 399 23.62 -14.54 -1.86
C PRO A 399 23.24 -14.68 -0.37
N MET A 400 22.00 -15.10 -0.07
CA MET A 400 21.59 -15.29 1.33
C MET A 400 22.36 -16.44 2.00
N ARG A 401 22.60 -17.56 1.30
CA ARG A 401 23.45 -18.65 1.84
C ARG A 401 24.86 -18.16 2.13
N TRP A 402 25.44 -17.31 1.29
CA TRP A 402 26.76 -16.73 1.50
C TRP A 402 26.80 -15.85 2.76
N LEU A 403 25.83 -14.95 2.90
CA LEU A 403 25.72 -14.03 4.04
C LEU A 403 25.49 -14.76 5.37
N MET A 404 24.67 -15.83 5.35
CA MET A 404 24.36 -16.61 6.55
C MET A 404 25.45 -17.62 6.95
N ALA A 405 26.43 -17.87 6.08
CA ALA A 405 27.49 -18.85 6.36
C ALA A 405 28.46 -18.38 7.45
N GLU A 406 28.64 -17.06 7.61
CA GLU A 406 29.60 -16.48 8.55
C GLU A 406 28.96 -15.28 9.27
N PRO A 407 28.91 -15.28 10.63
CA PRO A 407 28.22 -14.22 11.39
C PRO A 407 28.72 -12.80 11.12
N GLY A 408 29.97 -12.63 10.68
CA GLY A 408 30.57 -11.32 10.42
C GLY A 408 30.23 -10.73 9.06
N ARG A 409 29.52 -11.45 8.17
CA ARG A 409 29.21 -10.96 6.82
C ARG A 409 28.00 -10.05 6.75
N LEU A 410 27.03 -10.25 7.65
CA LEU A 410 25.78 -9.51 7.67
C LEU A 410 25.48 -9.03 9.09
N ARG A 411 25.36 -7.71 9.23
CA ARG A 411 24.85 -7.04 10.42
C ARG A 411 23.46 -6.49 10.15
N MET A 412 22.53 -6.69 11.08
CA MET A 412 21.16 -6.17 10.99
C MET A 412 20.77 -5.57 12.34
N GLU A 413 20.42 -4.29 12.36
CA GLU A 413 20.07 -3.55 13.57
C GLU A 413 18.82 -2.73 13.34
N CYS A 414 17.96 -2.63 14.34
CA CYS A 414 16.96 -1.57 14.40
C CYS A 414 17.64 -0.33 14.97
N THR A 415 17.57 0.77 14.22
CA THR A 415 18.18 2.05 14.57
C THR A 415 17.17 3.01 15.19
N GLY A 416 15.90 2.86 14.85
CA GLY A 416 14.84 3.67 15.43
C GLY A 416 13.45 3.09 15.23
N PHE A 417 12.51 3.60 16.03
CA PHE A 417 11.11 3.26 15.98
C PHE A 417 10.25 4.53 15.98
N GLY A 418 9.11 4.46 15.29
CA GLY A 418 8.13 5.54 15.34
C GLY A 418 6.78 5.15 14.77
N LEU A 419 5.82 6.06 14.91
CA LEU A 419 4.47 5.93 14.40
C LEU A 419 4.27 6.94 13.26
N ASN A 420 4.11 6.45 12.03
CA ASN A 420 3.93 7.28 10.85
C ASN A 420 2.51 7.87 10.82
N LEU A 421 2.39 9.19 11.03
CA LEU A 421 1.10 9.87 11.10
C LEU A 421 0.30 9.83 9.79
N VAL A 422 0.92 9.43 8.66
CA VAL A 422 0.20 9.24 7.38
C VAL A 422 -0.89 8.18 7.52
N SER A 423 -0.58 7.02 8.10
CA SER A 423 -1.52 5.90 8.29
C SER A 423 -1.81 5.61 9.78
N GLY A 424 -1.01 6.17 10.68
CA GLY A 424 -0.97 5.83 12.10
C GLY A 424 -0.17 4.56 12.41
N ASN A 425 0.45 3.91 11.43
CA ASN A 425 1.13 2.63 11.67
C ASN A 425 2.56 2.80 12.19
N TYR A 426 3.09 1.74 12.77
CA TYR A 426 4.48 1.71 13.24
C TYR A 426 5.48 1.50 12.11
N GLU A 427 6.69 1.98 12.32
CA GLU A 427 7.83 1.82 11.40
C GLU A 427 9.06 1.40 12.23
N PHE A 428 9.62 0.22 11.93
CA PHE A 428 10.92 -0.19 12.46
C PHE A 428 12.04 0.21 11.48
N ALA A 429 12.61 1.39 11.68
CA ALA A 429 13.77 1.84 10.93
C ALA A 429 14.99 1.00 11.29
N SER A 430 15.65 0.46 10.27
CA SER A 430 16.74 -0.49 10.43
C SER A 430 17.94 -0.17 9.54
N LEU A 431 19.09 -0.74 9.89
CA LEU A 431 20.32 -0.72 9.09
C LEU A 431 20.74 -2.17 8.81
N ILE A 432 20.99 -2.46 7.54
CA ILE A 432 21.60 -3.71 7.08
C ILE A 432 22.99 -3.37 6.55
N VAL A 433 24.03 -3.95 7.14
CA VAL A 433 25.41 -3.80 6.67
C VAL A 433 25.94 -5.13 6.19
N ILE A 434 26.37 -5.18 4.94
CA ILE A 434 27.13 -6.31 4.37
C ILE A 434 28.60 -5.92 4.42
N GLU A 435 29.35 -6.52 5.34
CA GLU A 435 30.75 -6.16 5.62
C GLU A 435 31.74 -6.84 4.66
N ASP A 436 31.32 -7.92 4.01
CA ASP A 436 32.16 -8.70 3.11
C ASP A 436 32.34 -7.97 1.77
N GLU A 437 33.55 -7.44 1.54
CA GLU A 437 33.91 -6.69 0.32
C GLU A 437 33.78 -7.51 -0.97
N GLU A 438 33.82 -8.84 -0.89
CA GLU A 438 33.66 -9.69 -2.07
C GLU A 438 32.19 -9.85 -2.48
N PHE A 439 31.25 -9.55 -1.59
CA PHE A 439 29.82 -9.74 -1.83
C PHE A 439 29.35 -9.03 -3.09
N TRP A 440 29.66 -7.73 -3.23
CA TRP A 440 29.18 -6.94 -4.36
C TRP A 440 29.76 -7.44 -5.70
N ALA A 441 31.05 -7.80 -5.71
CA ALA A 441 31.70 -8.32 -6.91
C ALA A 441 31.11 -9.68 -7.36
N ARG A 442 30.71 -10.53 -6.40
CA ARG A 442 30.16 -11.86 -6.68
C ARG A 442 28.68 -11.84 -7.02
N PHE A 443 27.90 -11.05 -6.28
CA PHE A 443 26.43 -11.14 -6.27
C PHE A 443 25.72 -9.85 -6.66
N GLY A 444 26.43 -8.74 -6.87
CA GLY A 444 25.81 -7.46 -7.24
C GLY A 444 25.02 -7.51 -8.55
N GLY A 445 25.32 -8.46 -9.45
CA GLY A 445 24.55 -8.70 -10.67
C GLY A 445 23.23 -9.45 -10.47
N VAL A 446 22.98 -10.02 -9.28
CA VAL A 446 21.69 -10.63 -8.90
C VAL A 446 20.80 -9.63 -8.17
N VAL A 447 21.38 -8.52 -7.67
CA VAL A 447 20.64 -7.47 -6.97
C VAL A 447 19.85 -6.64 -7.98
N GLU A 448 18.59 -7.02 -8.16
CA GLU A 448 17.64 -6.37 -9.06
C GLU A 448 16.39 -5.97 -8.26
N ALA A 449 15.86 -4.77 -8.50
CA ALA A 449 14.62 -4.35 -7.85
C ALA A 449 13.45 -5.19 -8.39
N ASN A 450 12.94 -6.10 -7.56
CA ASN A 450 12.02 -7.15 -7.98
C ASN A 450 10.53 -6.73 -8.04
N TRP A 451 10.20 -5.44 -8.15
CA TRP A 451 8.80 -5.03 -8.28
C TRP A 451 8.58 -4.15 -9.50
N GLU A 452 7.89 -4.76 -10.48
CA GLU A 452 7.21 -4.35 -11.73
C GLU A 452 7.51 -3.03 -12.47
N SER A 453 8.24 -2.06 -11.93
CA SER A 453 8.78 -0.90 -12.66
C SER A 453 9.67 0.04 -11.81
N ALA A 454 10.17 -0.42 -10.65
CA ALA A 454 11.04 0.39 -9.79
C ALA A 454 12.48 0.50 -10.33
N THR A 455 13.09 1.67 -10.17
CA THR A 455 14.52 1.88 -10.48
C THR A 455 15.31 1.79 -9.19
N LEU A 456 16.40 1.02 -9.19
CA LEU A 456 17.35 0.99 -8.08
C LEU A 456 18.47 1.99 -8.34
N ARG A 457 18.63 2.96 -7.44
CA ARG A 457 19.69 3.97 -7.49
C ARG A 457 20.80 3.61 -6.52
N GLN A 458 22.04 3.88 -6.92
CA GLN A 458 23.24 3.57 -6.18
C GLN A 458 23.89 4.86 -5.69
N TYR A 459 24.28 4.88 -4.41
CA TYR A 459 24.96 6.03 -3.79
C TYR A 459 26.22 5.55 -3.07
N SER A 460 27.28 6.34 -3.09
CA SER A 460 28.49 6.08 -2.31
C SER A 460 28.44 6.85 -1.00
N THR A 461 28.80 6.21 0.11
CA THR A 461 29.03 6.92 1.39
C THR A 461 30.24 7.85 1.38
N THR A 462 31.00 7.91 0.30
CA THR A 462 32.09 8.86 0.13
C THR A 462 31.74 10.06 -0.74
N ASP A 463 30.55 10.06 -1.36
CA ASP A 463 30.03 11.17 -2.15
C ASP A 463 29.11 12.06 -1.29
N THR A 464 29.74 12.92 -0.49
CA THR A 464 29.05 13.78 0.47
C THR A 464 28.01 14.69 -0.19
N GLU A 465 28.30 15.21 -1.40
CA GLU A 465 27.41 16.10 -2.15
C GLU A 465 26.15 15.35 -2.61
N LEU A 466 26.33 14.18 -3.24
CA LEU A 466 25.20 13.40 -3.74
C LEU A 466 24.31 12.87 -2.60
N ILE A 467 24.89 12.53 -1.45
CA ILE A 467 24.12 12.16 -0.25
C ILE A 467 23.33 13.36 0.30
N GLY A 468 23.92 14.56 0.31
CA GLY A 468 23.22 15.79 0.69
C GLY A 468 22.03 16.08 -0.23
N ASP A 469 22.24 15.99 -1.55
CA ASP A 469 21.19 16.15 -2.56
C ASP A 469 20.07 15.13 -2.36
N LEU A 470 20.42 13.86 -2.16
CA LEU A 470 19.48 12.77 -1.91
C LEU A 470 18.61 13.04 -0.68
N LEU A 471 19.20 13.42 0.44
CA LEU A 471 18.46 13.72 1.68
C LEU A 471 17.56 14.96 1.56
N SER A 472 17.87 15.87 0.64
CA SER A 472 17.07 17.05 0.37
C SER A 472 15.88 16.81 -0.58
N ASP A 473 15.85 15.67 -1.26
CA ASP A 473 14.84 15.34 -2.28
C ASP A 473 13.42 15.30 -1.67
N VAL A 474 12.46 15.89 -2.36
CA VAL A 474 11.05 15.95 -1.92
C VAL A 474 10.26 14.70 -2.28
N ALA A 475 10.86 13.80 -3.06
CA ALA A 475 10.29 12.55 -3.51
C ALA A 475 10.27 11.46 -2.43
N TRP A 476 10.94 11.64 -1.28
CA TRP A 476 10.96 10.63 -0.23
C TRP A 476 9.57 10.29 0.32
N SER A 477 9.37 9.02 0.67
CA SER A 477 8.38 8.67 1.68
C SER A 477 8.83 9.15 3.07
N ASN A 478 7.88 9.46 3.96
CA ASN A 478 8.22 9.97 5.30
C ASN A 478 8.97 8.91 6.12
N GLU A 479 8.47 7.68 6.11
CA GLU A 479 9.12 6.53 6.74
C GLU A 479 10.46 6.21 6.08
N GLY A 480 10.57 6.31 4.74
CA GLY A 480 11.83 6.09 4.03
C GLY A 480 12.90 7.10 4.43
N LEU A 481 12.54 8.38 4.55
CA LEU A 481 13.46 9.44 4.98
C LEU A 481 13.85 9.31 6.46
N PHE A 482 12.91 8.90 7.30
CA PHE A 482 13.19 8.53 8.69
C PHE A 482 14.21 7.40 8.76
N ALA A 483 13.99 6.28 8.06
CA ALA A 483 14.93 5.17 8.06
C ALA A 483 16.28 5.52 7.41
N MET A 484 16.29 6.36 6.38
CA MET A 484 17.51 6.85 5.75
C MET A 484 18.37 7.66 6.72
N THR A 485 17.77 8.62 7.42
CA THR A 485 18.51 9.50 8.36
C THR A 485 19.01 8.72 9.58
N GLN A 486 18.17 7.87 10.19
CA GLN A 486 18.57 7.01 11.31
C GLN A 486 19.65 5.99 10.89
N GLY A 487 19.50 5.38 9.71
CA GLY A 487 20.47 4.43 9.18
C GLY A 487 21.82 5.07 8.87
N LEU A 488 21.84 6.25 8.25
CA LEU A 488 23.07 6.98 7.95
C LEU A 488 23.77 7.49 9.21
N HIS A 489 23.02 7.98 10.21
CA HIS A 489 23.57 8.35 11.52
C HIS A 489 24.33 7.14 12.10
N ARG A 490 23.66 6.00 12.23
CA ARG A 490 24.28 4.78 12.76
C ARG A 490 25.47 4.32 11.93
N LEU A 491 25.37 4.38 10.60
CA LEU A 491 26.44 3.97 9.70
C LEU A 491 27.69 4.87 9.86
N ALA A 492 27.53 6.16 10.16
CA ALA A 492 28.67 7.05 10.44
C ALA A 492 29.43 6.66 11.71
N GLU A 493 28.75 6.10 12.72
CA GLU A 493 29.39 5.64 13.96
C GLU A 493 30.20 4.36 13.76
N ILE A 494 29.67 3.42 12.96
CA ILE A 494 30.25 2.06 12.84
C ILE A 494 31.09 1.86 11.58
N GLY A 495 30.91 2.68 10.55
CA GLY A 495 31.47 2.47 9.21
C GLY A 495 32.92 2.95 9.01
N GLY A 496 33.49 3.66 9.99
CA GLY A 496 34.88 4.12 9.98
C GLY A 496 35.25 4.94 8.74
N GLU A 497 36.43 4.69 8.16
CA GLU A 497 36.95 5.47 7.02
C GLU A 497 36.14 5.31 5.72
N ARG A 498 35.24 4.32 5.63
CA ARG A 498 34.36 4.12 4.47
C ARG A 498 33.24 5.15 4.39
N VAL A 499 33.00 5.90 5.46
CA VAL A 499 31.86 6.81 5.58
C VAL A 499 32.35 8.25 5.67
N ARG A 500 32.09 9.01 4.61
CA ARG A 500 32.34 10.45 4.49
C ARG A 500 31.05 11.13 4.04
N ILE A 501 30.08 11.21 4.95
CA ILE A 501 28.77 11.82 4.73
C ILE A 501 28.61 13.09 5.60
N PRO A 502 27.62 13.96 5.34
CA PRO A 502 27.31 15.07 6.23
C PRO A 502 26.97 14.56 7.63
N SER A 503 27.25 15.34 8.68
CA SER A 503 26.80 15.00 10.04
C SER A 503 25.28 15.00 10.08
N ILE A 504 24.66 13.97 10.67
CA ILE A 504 23.20 13.83 10.77
C ILE A 504 22.84 13.73 12.24
N GLU A 505 22.21 14.75 12.79
CA GLU A 505 21.73 14.76 14.17
C GLU A 505 20.21 14.73 14.13
N TRP A 506 19.56 13.81 14.85
CA TRP A 506 18.11 13.81 14.95
C TRP A 506 17.66 14.76 16.07
N GLU A 507 16.44 15.28 15.93
CA GLU A 507 15.79 16.15 16.90
C GLU A 507 14.31 15.78 16.97
N ILE A 508 13.68 15.99 18.14
CA ILE A 508 12.25 15.81 18.33
C ILE A 508 11.59 17.18 18.26
N GLY A 509 10.69 17.35 17.29
CA GLY A 509 9.99 18.61 17.06
C GLY A 509 9.23 19.07 18.31
N GLN A 510 9.46 20.33 18.68
CA GLN A 510 8.79 21.03 19.80
C GLN A 510 7.50 21.71 19.34
#